data_AF-A0A841J747-F1
#
_entry.id   AF-A0A841J747-F1
#
_cell.length_a   1.000
_cell.length_b   1.000
_cell.length_c   1.000
_cell.angle_alpha   90.00
_cell.angle_beta   90.00
_cell.angle_gamma   90.00
#
_symmetry.space_group_name_H-M   'P 1'
#
loop_
_entity.id
_entity.type
_entity.pdbx_description
1 polymer ?
#
loop_
_entity_poly.entity_id
_entity_poly.type
_entity_poly.pdbx_seq_one_letter_code
_entity_poly.pdbx_strand_id
1 'polypeptide(L)' 'MMIETSTLLTKARELAENAGIDNVAFDRDMLVMGGIRYVVAACKCGDSECDGVQLQIASSHAGASLQ' A
#
# COMPACT_ATOMS: atom_id res chain seq x y z
N MET A 1 -17.71 8.89 9.59
CA MET A 1 -16.84 7.71 9.79
C MET A 1 -15.43 8.12 9.43
N MET A 2 -14.54 8.25 10.42
CA MET A 2 -13.12 8.52 10.17
C MET A 2 -12.44 7.15 10.05
N ILE A 3 -12.00 6.78 8.84
CA ILE A 3 -11.23 5.55 8.64
C ILE A 3 -9.80 5.86 9.09
N GLU A 4 -9.37 5.27 10.20
CA GLU A 4 -8.02 5.46 10.74
C GLU A 4 -6.97 4.87 9.79
N THR A 5 -5.83 5.54 9.63
CA THR A 5 -4.75 5.13 8.71
C THR A 5 -4.28 3.69 8.97
N SER A 6 -4.31 3.24 10.23
CA SER A 6 -4.03 1.85 10.64
C SER A 6 -4.95 0.84 9.95
N THR A 7 -6.24 1.15 9.82
CA THR A 7 -7.22 0.26 9.17
C THR A 7 -7.05 0.20 7.66
N LEU A 8 -6.60 1.29 7.03
CA LEU A 8 -6.25 1.30 5.61
C LEU A 8 -5.01 0.45 5.33
N LEU A 9 -4.00 0.54 6.20
CA LEU A 9 -2.78 -0.26 6.10
C LEU A 9 -3.07 -1.76 6.24
N THR A 10 -3.90 -2.15 7.22
CA THR A 10 -4.33 -3.54 7.38
C THR A 10 -5.02 -4.06 6.13
N LYS A 11 -6.01 -3.33 5.60
CA LYS A 11 -6.69 -3.71 4.35
C LYS A 11 -5.71 -3.83 3.17
N ALA A 12 -4.80 -2.88 3.02
CA ALA A 12 -3.83 -2.90 1.94
C ALA A 12 -2.95 -4.16 1.98
N ARG A 13 -2.58 -4.60 3.17
CA ARG A 13 -1.84 -5.86 3.37
C ARG A 13 -2.69 -7.08 3.06
N GLU A 14 -3.92 -7.15 3.55
CA GLU A 14 -4.81 -8.26 3.23
C GLU A 14 -5.01 -8.41 1.71
N LEU A 15 -5.16 -7.30 0.99
CA LEU A 15 -5.25 -7.31 -0.47
C LEU A 15 -3.97 -7.81 -1.14
N ALA A 16 -2.81 -7.38 -0.65
CA ALA A 16 -1.52 -7.83 -1.17
C ALA A 16 -1.31 -9.34 -0.92
N GLU A 17 -1.66 -9.84 0.28
CA GLU A 17 -1.59 -11.25 0.64
C GLU A 17 -2.58 -12.08 -0.21
N ASN A 18 -3.82 -11.60 -0.41
CA ASN A 18 -4.82 -12.26 -1.26
C ASN A 18 -4.43 -12.29 -2.75
N ALA A 19 -3.70 -11.27 -3.22
CA ALA A 19 -3.15 -11.22 -4.57
C ALA A 19 -1.91 -12.12 -4.75
N GLY A 20 -1.44 -12.79 -3.69
CA GLY A 20 -0.24 -13.63 -3.73
C GLY A 20 1.05 -12.83 -3.87
N ILE A 21 1.08 -11.58 -3.39
CA ILE A 21 2.30 -10.77 -3.39
C ILE A 21 3.18 -11.25 -2.23
N ASP A 22 4.22 -11.98 -2.55
CA ASP A 22 5.29 -12.30 -1.61
C ASP A 22 6.17 -11.07 -1.32
N ASN A 23 6.72 -10.96 -0.10
CA ASN A 23 7.53 -9.84 0.38
C ASN A 23 6.75 -8.53 0.63
N VAL A 24 5.66 -8.63 1.38
CA VAL A 24 4.92 -7.49 1.94
C VAL A 24 5.47 -7.15 3.33
N ALA A 25 5.88 -5.90 3.53
CA ALA A 25 6.36 -5.38 4.81
C ALA A 25 5.77 -3.99 5.09
N PHE A 26 5.91 -3.52 6.32
CA PHE A 26 5.51 -2.17 6.72
C PHE A 26 6.71 -1.35 7.17
N ASP A 27 6.81 -0.12 6.68
CA ASP A 27 7.79 0.88 7.09
C ASP A 27 7.03 2.12 7.55
N ARG A 28 6.89 2.28 8.87
CA ARG A 28 6.05 3.32 9.49
C ARG A 28 4.60 3.24 8.97
N ASP A 29 4.13 4.28 8.28
CA ASP A 29 2.80 4.37 7.67
C ASP A 29 2.79 4.00 6.17
N MET A 30 3.82 3.28 5.69
CA MET A 30 3.95 2.87 4.29
C MET A 30 3.94 1.35 4.14
N LEU A 31 3.28 0.89 3.08
CA LEU A 31 3.31 -0.50 2.63
C LEU A 31 4.53 -0.68 1.72
N VAL A 32 5.37 -1.66 2.01
CA VAL A 32 6.52 -2.02 1.17
C VAL A 32 6.22 -3.32 0.47
N MET A 33 6.23 -3.31 -0.86
CA MET A 33 6.04 -4.52 -1.68
C MET A 33 7.18 -4.62 -2.67
N GLY A 34 7.91 -5.73 -2.66
CA GLY A 34 9.05 -5.93 -3.56
C GLY A 34 10.13 -4.84 -3.46
N GLY A 35 10.27 -4.21 -2.28
CA GLY A 35 11.20 -3.09 -2.06
C GLY A 35 10.69 -1.70 -2.49
N ILE A 36 9.51 -1.62 -3.11
CA ILE A 36 8.88 -0.34 -3.46
C ILE A 36 7.99 0.10 -2.29
N ARG A 37 8.14 1.36 -1.86
CA ARG A 37 7.31 1.96 -0.81
C ARG A 37 6.04 2.56 -1.42
N TYR A 38 4.91 2.31 -0.78
CA TYR A 38 3.59 2.81 -1.17
C TYR A 38 2.94 3.57 -0.01
N VAL A 39 2.43 4.75 -0.30
CA VAL A 39 1.49 5.47 0.55
C VAL A 39 0.12 4.86 0.36
N VAL A 40 -0.50 4.46 1.46
CA VAL A 40 -1.85 3.89 1.47
C VAL A 40 -2.86 4.99 1.76
N ALA A 41 -3.82 5.19 0.87
CA ALA A 41 -4.88 6.18 1.01
C ALA A 41 -6.26 5.55 0.79
N ALA A 42 -7.31 6.19 1.31
CA ALA A 42 -8.67 5.79 1.01
C ALA A 42 -9.00 6.08 -0.47
N CYS A 43 -9.45 5.07 -1.21
CA CYS A 43 -9.94 5.25 -2.56
C CYS A 43 -11.32 5.91 -2.54
N LYS A 44 -11.56 6.82 -3.49
CA LYS A 44 -12.83 7.56 -3.62
C LYS A 44 -13.48 7.37 -4.99
N CYS A 45 -13.13 6.30 -5.72
CA CYS A 45 -13.67 6.03 -7.05
C CYS A 45 -15.18 5.74 -7.06
N GLY A 46 -15.76 5.35 -5.92
CA GLY A 46 -17.20 5.04 -5.81
C GLY A 46 -17.60 3.72 -6.47
N ASP A 47 -16.63 2.91 -6.87
CA ASP A 47 -16.85 1.63 -7.53
C ASP A 47 -17.17 0.53 -6.50
N SER A 48 -18.15 -0.32 -6.82
CA SER A 48 -18.60 -1.42 -5.95
C SER A 48 -17.60 -2.57 -5.85
N GLU A 49 -16.69 -2.69 -6.81
CA GLU A 49 -15.64 -3.72 -6.84
C GLU A 49 -14.31 -3.17 -6.29
N CYS A 50 -14.25 -1.89 -5.91
CA CYS A 50 -13.07 -1.33 -5.27
C CYS A 50 -13.07 -1.60 -3.77
N ASP A 51 -11.98 -2.17 -3.26
CA ASP A 51 -11.79 -2.45 -1.83
C ASP A 51 -11.68 -1.20 -0.93
N GLY A 52 -11.78 0.00 -1.52
CA GLY A 52 -11.75 1.29 -0.85
C GLY A 52 -10.34 1.77 -0.51
N VAL A 53 -9.31 1.15 -1.09
CA VAL A 53 -7.90 1.48 -0.84
C VAL A 53 -7.19 1.83 -2.14
N GLN A 54 -6.36 2.87 -2.11
CA GLN A 54 -5.50 3.30 -3.19
C GLN A 54 -4.04 3.25 -2.73
N LEU A 55 -3.18 2.63 -3.55
CA LEU A 55 -1.74 2.65 -3.37
C LEU A 55 -1.13 3.72 -4.26
N GLN A 56 -0.37 4.62 -3.67
CA GLN A 56 0.43 5.60 -4.39
C GLN A 56 1.89 5.27 -4.18
N ILE A 57 2.66 5.09 -5.25
CA ILE A 57 4.10 4.89 -5.13
C ILE A 57 4.66 6.11 -4.41
N ALA A 58 5.27 5.88 -3.24
CA ALA A 58 6.06 6.90 -2.59
C ALA A 58 7.28 7.10 -3.50
N SER A 59 7.27 8.18 -4.30
CA SER A 59 8.35 8.57 -5.19
C SER A 59 9.57 8.97 -4.37
N SER A 60 10.23 7.96 -3.83
CA SER A 60 11.58 7.99 -3.31
C SER A 60 12.30 6.85 -4.01
N HIS A 61 12.57 7.08 -5.30
CA HIS A 61 13.66 6.41 -5.99
C HIS A 61 14.96 6.84 -5.28
N ALA A 62 15.20 6.30 -4.08
CA ALA A 62 16.55 6.19 -3.56
C ALA A 62 17.19 5.13 -4.45
N GLY A 63 17.87 5.62 -5.50
CA GLY A 63 18.48 4.80 -6.52
C GLY A 63 19.29 3.69 -5.87
N ALA A 64 18.94 2.45 -6.20
CA ALA A 64 19.94 1.40 -6.23
C ALA A 64 20.90 1.79 -7.36
N SER A 65 21.91 2.58 -7.03
CA SER A 65 23.20 2.43 -7.70
C SER A 65 23.63 1.00 -7.40
N LEU A 66 23.36 0.10 -8.33
CA LEU A 66 24.11 -1.14 -8.47
C LEU A 66 25.54 -0.69 -8.82
N GLN A 67 26.37 -0.46 -7.81
CA GLN A 67 27.83 -0.34 -7.98
C GLN A 67 28.47 -1.71 -7.92
#